data_AF-A0A945QEW7-F1
#
_entry.id   AF-A0A945QEW7-F1
#
_cell.length_a   1.000
_cell.length_b   1.000
_cell.length_c   1.000
_cell.angle_alpha   90.00
_cell.angle_beta   90.00
_cell.angle_gamma   90.00
#
_symmetry.space_group_name_H-M   'P 1'
#
loop_
_entity.id
_entity.type
_entity.pdbx_description
1 polymer ?
#
loop_
_entity_poly.entity_id
_entity_poly.type
_entity_poly.pdbx_seq_one_letter_code
_entity_poly.pdbx_strand_id
1 'polypeptide(L)'
;MRRVSLLILITLCGCASTPYNGKYTLNGDENVDYSIEKKQCQIKATEEAIQNLNGNSIGPDWIRARRNNMLTCMKEKGFEWDQK
;
A
#
# COMPACT_ATOMS: atom_id res chain seq x y z
N MET A 1 -1.34 3.31 32.03
CA MET A 1 -2.15 2.75 30.92
C MET A 1 -2.07 3.66 29.69
N ARG A 2 -0.93 3.71 28.96
CA ARG A 2 -0.70 4.73 27.90
C ARG A 2 -0.16 4.15 26.59
N ARG A 3 -0.15 2.82 26.43
CA ARG A 3 0.47 2.12 25.29
C ARG A 3 -0.50 1.33 24.41
N VAL A 4 -1.79 1.30 24.75
CA VAL A 4 -2.80 0.51 24.00
C VAL A 4 -3.40 1.30 22.83
N SER A 5 -3.31 2.63 22.83
CA SER A 5 -3.91 3.47 21.80
C SER A 5 -3.25 3.39 20.43
N LEU A 6 -1.99 2.92 20.34
CA LEU A 6 -1.30 2.78 19.05
C LEU A 6 -1.79 1.55 18.25
N LEU A 7 -2.26 0.51 18.93
CA LEU A 7 -2.69 -0.74 18.28
C LEU A 7 -4.04 -0.61 17.56
N ILE A 8 -4.85 0.40 17.88
CA ILE A 8 -6.19 0.59 17.29
C ILE A 8 -6.14 1.39 15.97
N LEU A 9 -5.04 2.09 15.67
CA LEU A 9 -4.88 2.81 14.40
C LEU A 9 -4.55 1.90 13.23
N ILE A 10 -4.01 0.71 13.48
CA ILE A 10 -3.63 -0.26 12.44
C ILE A 10 -4.87 -0.97 11.86
N THR A 11 -5.94 -1.10 12.64
CA THR A 11 -7.18 -1.77 12.22
C THR A 11 -8.14 -0.89 11.39
N LEU A 12 -7.94 0.43 11.35
CA LEU A 12 -8.79 1.36 10.58
C LEU A 12 -8.29 1.68 9.17
N CYS A 13 -7.07 1.30 8.80
CA CYS A 13 -6.56 1.48 7.43
C CYS A 13 -7.15 0.49 6.41
N GLY A 14 -8.05 -0.42 6.84
CA GLY A 14 -8.73 -1.39 5.98
C GLY A 14 -9.90 -0.85 5.16
N CYS A 15 -10.36 0.40 5.41
CA CYS A 15 -11.57 0.92 4.75
C CYS A 15 -11.30 1.98 3.67
N ALA A 16 -10.07 2.44 3.50
CA ALA A 16 -9.71 3.36 2.43
C ALA A 16 -9.03 2.58 1.31
N SER A 17 -9.86 1.91 0.51
CA SER A 17 -9.59 1.56 -0.89
C SER A 17 -9.07 2.81 -1.60
N THR A 18 -7.79 3.07 -1.48
CA THR A 18 -7.14 4.27 -2.01
C THR A 18 -6.93 4.07 -3.52
N PRO A 19 -6.91 5.17 -4.30
CA PRO A 19 -7.52 5.35 -5.63
C PRO A 19 -6.72 4.76 -6.79
N TYR A 20 -6.10 3.60 -6.58
CA TYR A 20 -5.30 2.92 -7.57
C TYR A 20 -6.18 1.88 -8.25
N ASN A 21 -7.01 2.38 -9.18
CA ASN A 21 -7.84 1.59 -10.09
C ASN A 21 -7.03 0.84 -11.15
N GLY A 22 -5.70 1.01 -11.16
CA GLY A 22 -4.83 0.21 -12.01
C GLY A 22 -4.92 -1.26 -11.65
N LYS A 23 -4.98 -2.11 -12.68
CA LYS A 23 -4.90 -3.55 -12.52
C LYS A 23 -3.42 -3.95 -12.41
N TYR A 24 -3.18 -5.10 -11.81
CA TYR A 24 -1.88 -5.73 -11.87
C TYR A 24 -1.97 -6.96 -12.78
N THR A 25 -0.92 -7.20 -13.54
CA THR A 25 -0.76 -8.42 -14.33
C THR A 25 0.41 -9.23 -13.80
N LEU A 26 0.37 -10.55 -13.96
CA LEU A 26 1.49 -11.43 -13.65
C LEU A 26 1.87 -12.17 -14.93
N ASN A 27 3.07 -11.93 -15.45
CA ASN A 27 3.49 -12.44 -16.76
C ASN A 27 2.50 -12.11 -17.91
N GLY A 28 1.85 -10.94 -17.84
CA GLY A 28 0.85 -10.52 -18.82
C GLY A 28 -0.57 -11.10 -18.64
N ASP A 29 -0.81 -11.93 -17.62
CA ASP A 29 -2.16 -12.40 -17.29
C ASP A 29 -2.92 -11.34 -16.48
N GLU A 30 -4.03 -10.84 -17.03
CA GLU A 30 -4.92 -9.85 -16.41
C GLU A 30 -5.94 -10.47 -15.45
N ASN A 31 -6.12 -11.80 -15.45
CA ASN A 31 -7.10 -12.51 -14.62
C ASN A 31 -6.52 -13.08 -13.33
N VAL A 32 -5.22 -12.87 -13.07
CA VAL A 32 -4.58 -13.31 -11.85
C VAL A 32 -5.21 -12.61 -10.63
N ASP A 33 -5.58 -13.39 -9.61
CA ASP A 33 -5.98 -12.82 -8.33
C ASP A 33 -4.74 -12.36 -7.57
N TYR A 34 -4.58 -11.05 -7.44
CA TYR A 34 -3.50 -10.40 -6.69
C TYR A 34 -4.00 -9.73 -5.42
N SER A 35 -5.21 -10.08 -4.94
CA SER A 35 -5.86 -9.40 -3.81
C SER A 35 -5.10 -9.55 -2.50
N ILE A 36 -4.44 -10.69 -2.29
CA ILE A 36 -3.64 -10.97 -1.09
C ILE A 36 -2.34 -10.15 -1.12
N GLU A 37 -1.61 -10.20 -2.23
CA GLU A 37 -0.36 -9.47 -2.45
C GLU A 37 -0.60 -7.97 -2.38
N LYS A 38 -1.69 -7.50 -2.98
CA LYS A 38 -2.11 -6.10 -2.91
C LYS A 38 -2.31 -5.66 -1.47
N LYS A 39 -3.02 -6.45 -0.64
CA LYS A 39 -3.21 -6.13 0.78
C LYS A 39 -1.89 -6.08 1.55
N GLN A 40 -1.02 -7.08 1.35
CA GLN A 40 0.30 -7.11 1.98
C GLN A 40 1.14 -5.89 1.60
N CYS A 41 1.20 -5.55 0.31
CA CYS A 41 1.95 -4.40 -0.17
C CYS A 41 1.34 -3.07 0.29
N GLN A 42 0.02 -2.97 0.44
CA GLN A 42 -0.63 -1.78 0.99
C GLN A 42 -0.23 -1.52 2.44
N ILE A 43 -0.14 -2.57 3.25
CA ILE A 43 0.29 -2.48 4.66
C ILE A 43 1.76 -2.05 4.70
N LYS A 44 2.66 -2.77 4.04
CA LYS A 44 4.10 -2.46 3.97
C LYS A 44 4.36 -1.02 3.50
N ALA A 45 3.72 -0.61 2.42
CA ALA A 45 3.87 0.73 1.87
C ALA A 45 3.38 1.83 2.82
N THR A 46 2.34 1.54 3.60
CA THR A 46 1.81 2.47 4.61
C THR A 46 2.77 2.61 5.78
N GLU A 47 3.29 1.49 6.29
CA GLU A 47 4.27 1.47 7.39
C GLU A 47 5.54 2.23 7.01
N GLU A 48 6.10 1.96 5.84
CA GLU A 48 7.30 2.65 5.33
C GLU A 48 7.06 4.15 5.12
N ALA A 49 5.89 4.53 4.57
CA ALA A 49 5.57 5.94 4.36
C ALA A 49 5.39 6.71 5.69
N ILE A 50 4.86 6.05 6.73
CA ILE A 50 4.72 6.63 8.07
C ILE A 50 6.10 6.81 8.73
N GLN A 51 6.99 5.81 8.62
CA GLN A 51 8.34 5.87 9.17
C GLN A 51 9.18 6.97 8.52
N ASN A 52 9.11 7.11 7.20
CA ASN A 52 9.92 8.07 6.44
C ASN A 52 9.51 9.54 6.63
N LEU A 53 8.28 9.81 7.10
CA LEU A 53 7.74 11.17 7.21
C LEU A 53 7.57 11.68 8.64
N ASN A 54 8.26 11.07 9.61
CA ASN A 54 8.17 11.43 11.04
C ASN A 54 6.72 11.58 11.53
N GLY A 55 5.82 10.71 11.04
CA GLY A 55 4.46 10.50 11.57
C GLY A 55 3.44 11.64 11.49
N ASN A 56 3.82 12.87 11.08
CA ASN A 56 2.99 14.05 11.38
C ASN A 56 2.25 14.69 10.20
N SER A 57 2.45 14.26 8.95
CA SER A 57 1.66 14.80 7.83
C SER A 57 1.26 13.74 6.80
N ILE A 58 -0.02 13.37 6.83
CA ILE A 58 -0.67 12.70 5.68
C ILE A 58 -0.88 13.79 4.62
N GLY A 59 0.12 13.97 3.76
CA GLY A 59 0.14 14.99 2.71
C GLY A 59 0.50 14.40 1.33
N PRO A 60 0.68 15.26 0.31
CA PRO A 60 1.06 14.84 -1.04
C PRO A 60 2.30 13.95 -1.10
N ASP A 61 3.30 14.24 -0.26
CA ASP A 61 4.54 13.47 -0.17
C ASP A 61 4.31 12.09 0.44
N TRP A 62 3.44 11.98 1.45
CA TRP A 62 3.03 10.69 2.00
C TRP A 62 2.31 9.84 0.97
N ILE A 63 1.38 10.45 0.22
CA ILE A 63 0.64 9.75 -0.84
C ILE A 63 1.61 9.24 -1.92
N ARG A 64 2.61 10.05 -2.29
CA ARG A 64 3.63 9.70 -3.29
C ARG A 64 4.55 8.59 -2.78
N ALA A 65 5.07 8.71 -1.56
CA ALA A 65 5.93 7.71 -0.94
C ALA A 65 5.21 6.36 -0.82
N ARG A 66 3.99 6.37 -0.28
CA ARG A 66 3.14 5.17 -0.19
C ARG A 66 2.86 4.55 -1.55
N ARG A 67 2.63 5.36 -2.60
CA ARG A 67 2.46 4.84 -3.97
C ARG A 67 3.72 4.14 -4.45
N ASN A 68 4.87 4.79 -4.35
CA ASN A 68 6.13 4.22 -4.85
C ASN A 68 6.44 2.91 -4.13
N ASN A 69 6.26 2.86 -2.81
CA ASN A 69 6.50 1.65 -2.03
C ASN A 69 5.54 0.51 -2.40
N MET A 70 4.27 0.84 -2.68
CA MET A 70 3.29 -0.13 -3.17
C MET A 70 3.70 -0.73 -4.51
N LEU A 71 4.08 0.12 -5.47
CA LEU A 71 4.48 -0.31 -6.82
C LEU A 71 5.76 -1.15 -6.77
N THR A 72 6.73 -0.75 -5.96
CA THR A 72 7.96 -1.52 -5.74
C THR A 72 7.63 -2.90 -5.14
N CYS A 73 6.80 -2.96 -4.09
CA CYS A 73 6.44 -4.24 -3.47
C CYS A 73 5.71 -5.19 -4.44
N MET A 74 4.79 -4.68 -5.26
CA MET A 74 4.12 -5.51 -6.27
C MET A 74 5.08 -6.00 -7.35
N LYS A 75 6.00 -5.14 -7.79
CA LYS A 75 7.06 -5.50 -8.74
C LYS A 75 8.01 -6.57 -8.19
N GLU A 76 8.40 -6.47 -6.92
CA GLU A 76 9.21 -7.48 -6.22
C GLU A 76 8.51 -8.86 -6.18
N LYS A 77 7.17 -8.85 -6.17
CA LYS A 77 6.34 -10.07 -6.23
C LYS A 77 6.06 -10.55 -7.66
N GLY A 78 6.63 -9.90 -8.67
CA GLY A 78 6.49 -10.25 -10.09
C GLY A 78 5.29 -9.62 -10.80
N PHE A 79 4.52 -8.77 -10.11
CA PHE A 79 3.37 -8.11 -10.72
C PHE A 79 3.78 -6.83 -11.44
N GLU A 80 3.23 -6.63 -12.62
CA GLU A 80 3.39 -5.42 -13.40
C GLU A 80 2.15 -4.54 -13.25
N TRP A 81 2.37 -3.24 -13.11
CA TRP A 81 1.27 -2.29 -13.00
C TRP A 81 0.73 -1.97 -14.39
N ASP A 82 -0.52 -2.35 -14.64
CA ASP A 82 -1.27 -1.98 -15.85
C ASP A 82 -2.17 -0.77 -15.56
N GLN A 83 -1.89 0.35 -16.24
CA GLN A 83 -2.63 1.61 -16.11
C GLN A 83 -3.73 1.79 -17.17
N LYS A 84 -4.08 0.73 -17.92
CA LYS A 84 -5.19 0.77 -18.90
C LYS A 84 -6.46 1.43 -18.38
#